data_AF-A0AAV7RE41-F1
#
_entry.id   AF-A0AAV7RE41-F1
#
_cell.length_a   1.000
_cell.length_b   1.000
_cell.length_c   1.000
_cell.angle_alpha   90.00
_cell.angle_beta   90.00
_cell.angle_gamma   90.00
#
_symmetry.space_group_name_H-M   'P 1'
#
loop_
_entity.id
_entity.type
_entity.pdbx_description
1 polymer ?
#
loop_
_entity_poly.entity_id
_entity_poly.type
_entity_poly.pdbx_seq_one_letter_code
_entity_poly.pdbx_strand_id
1 'polypeptide(L)'
;MDDVYKEAIKRLENRFAKEVNLVMTRYKFYTQPQAEHETIDEFVARLRELSVKCRFGNRTEELIRDQLIVQCREKKIQERLWASKDPSLMKAIGMAKVIEESQRCMKEVNRRDKATDVSVINPGQQDYVGNEVCATRRKEK
;
A
#
# COMPACT_ATOMS: atom_id res chain seq x y z
N MET A 1 27.73 46.59 3.76
CA MET A 1 26.26 46.45 3.62
C MET A 1 25.84 44.99 3.79
N ASP A 2 26.53 44.02 3.18
CA ASP A 2 26.16 42.59 3.27
C ASP A 2 26.28 41.95 4.65
N ASP A 3 27.21 42.42 5.49
CA ASP A 3 27.49 41.81 6.81
C ASP A 3 26.37 42.08 7.84
N VAL A 4 25.85 43.31 7.86
CA VAL A 4 24.74 43.72 8.75
C VAL A 4 23.45 42.98 8.40
N TYR A 5 23.20 42.78 7.10
CA TYR A 5 22.05 42.03 6.63
C TYR A 5 22.14 40.54 7.02
N LYS A 6 23.30 39.90 6.84
CA LYS A 6 23.54 38.51 7.26
C LYS A 6 23.38 38.33 8.78
N GLU A 7 23.89 39.27 9.56
CA GLU A 7 23.77 39.25 11.03
C GLU A 7 22.30 39.43 11.48
N ALA A 8 21.53 40.31 10.83
CA ALA A 8 20.12 40.47 11.11
C ALA A 8 19.31 39.19 10.82
N ILE A 9 19.56 38.52 9.70
CA ILE A 9 18.94 37.23 9.37
C ILE A 9 19.27 36.19 10.44
N LYS A 10 20.56 36.04 10.78
CA LYS A 10 21.01 35.06 11.78
C LYS A 10 20.35 35.27 13.15
N ARG A 11 20.18 36.52 13.58
CA ARG A 11 19.47 36.85 14.84
C ARG A 11 18.00 36.50 14.80
N LEU A 12 17.33 36.76 13.67
CA LEU A 12 15.93 36.39 13.47
C LEU A 12 15.78 34.87 13.44
N GLU A 13 16.63 34.17 12.69
CA GLU A 13 16.66 32.70 12.64
C GLU A 13 16.88 32.11 14.04
N ASN A 14 17.85 32.59 14.81
CA ASN A 14 18.07 32.09 16.18
C ASN A 14 16.89 32.36 17.12
N ARG A 15 16.22 33.51 16.97
CA ARG A 15 15.11 33.91 17.85
C ARG A 15 13.80 33.18 17.53
N PHE A 16 13.60 32.81 16.26
CA PHE A 16 12.37 32.17 15.77
C PHE A 16 12.55 30.71 15.36
N ALA A 17 13.77 30.17 15.36
CA ALA A 17 14.02 28.75 15.17
C ALA A 17 13.41 27.98 16.34
N LYS A 18 12.25 27.38 16.08
CA LYS A 18 11.68 26.40 16.99
C LYS A 18 12.69 25.26 17.13
N GLU A 19 13.15 24.99 18.35
CA GLU A 19 13.98 23.83 18.61
C GLU A 19 13.25 22.58 18.15
N VAL A 20 13.82 21.91 17.15
CA VAL A 20 13.29 20.64 16.65
C VAL A 20 13.81 19.56 17.56
N ASN A 21 12.90 18.88 18.27
CA ASN A 21 13.26 17.68 19.02
C ASN A 21 13.61 16.55 18.02
N LEU A 22 14.91 16.40 17.77
CA LEU A 22 15.44 15.46 16.77
C LEU A 22 15.06 14.01 17.08
N VAL A 23 15.01 13.65 18.37
CA VAL A 23 14.62 12.29 18.80
C VAL A 23 13.19 12.02 18.40
N MET A 24 12.27 12.94 18.68
CA MET A 24 10.86 12.81 18.32
C MET A 24 10.64 12.79 16.81
N THR A 25 11.36 13.61 16.04
CA THR A 25 11.22 13.61 14.58
C THR A 25 11.76 12.34 13.95
N ARG A 26 12.90 11.82 14.44
CA ARG A 26 13.46 10.56 13.95
C ARG A 26 12.61 9.36 14.34
N TYR A 27 12.10 9.35 15.57
CA TYR A 27 11.12 8.36 16.01
C TYR A 27 9.91 8.35 15.06
N LYS A 28 9.33 9.52 14.76
CA LYS A 28 8.24 9.63 13.79
C LYS A 28 8.66 9.10 12.42
N PHE A 29 9.83 9.43 11.91
CA PHE A 29 10.30 8.86 10.63
C PHE A 29 10.33 7.32 10.64
N TYR A 30 10.97 6.72 11.64
CA TYR A 30 11.17 5.25 11.70
C TYR A 30 9.89 4.46 11.99
N THR A 31 8.88 5.08 12.60
CA THR A 31 7.64 4.40 13.03
C THR A 31 6.47 4.58 12.08
N GLN A 32 6.64 5.20 10.92
CA GLN A 32 5.54 5.46 10.00
C GLN A 32 5.44 4.35 8.92
N PRO A 33 4.44 3.46 9.00
CA PRO A 33 4.12 2.51 7.95
C PRO A 33 3.45 3.18 6.75
N GLN A 34 3.49 2.52 5.59
CA GLN A 34 2.63 2.84 4.45
C GLN A 34 1.15 2.70 4.84
N ALA A 35 0.32 3.70 4.53
CA ALA A 35 -1.11 3.65 4.82
C ALA A 35 -1.88 2.74 3.83
N GLU A 36 -3.09 2.32 4.18
CA GLU A 36 -3.83 1.28 3.44
C GLU A 36 -4.13 1.62 1.97
N HIS A 37 -4.31 2.91 1.66
CA HIS A 37 -4.63 3.39 0.32
C HIS A 37 -3.57 4.34 -0.23
N GLU A 38 -2.40 4.35 0.39
CA GLU A 38 -1.29 5.19 -0.03
C GLU A 38 -0.45 4.46 -1.07
N THR A 39 -0.25 5.10 -2.22
CA THR A 39 0.62 4.59 -3.29
C THR A 39 2.09 4.65 -2.87
N ILE A 40 2.96 3.90 -3.56
CA ILE A 40 4.41 3.96 -3.31
C ILE A 40 4.96 5.39 -3.49
N ASP A 41 4.49 6.14 -4.48
CA ASP A 41 4.95 7.51 -4.73
C ASP A 41 4.55 8.45 -3.58
N GLU A 42 3.30 8.37 -3.10
CA GLU A 42 2.81 9.15 -1.96
C GLU A 42 3.56 8.79 -0.68
N PHE A 43 3.80 7.50 -0.45
CA PHE A 43 4.54 7.03 0.70
C PHE A 43 5.96 7.59 0.74
N VAL A 44 6.67 7.52 -0.40
CA VAL A 44 8.03 8.06 -0.51
C VAL A 44 8.04 9.58 -0.37
N ALA A 45 7.04 10.28 -0.92
CA ALA A 45 6.91 11.73 -0.74
C ALA A 45 6.72 12.10 0.73
N ARG A 46 5.90 11.35 1.47
CA ARG A 46 5.71 11.53 2.92
C ARG A 46 6.98 11.23 3.72
N LEU A 47 7.73 10.19 3.37
CA LEU A 47 9.04 9.90 3.98
C LEU A 47 10.05 11.02 3.73
N ARG A 48 10.06 11.60 2.52
CA ARG A 48 10.87 12.77 2.17
C ARG A 48 10.50 13.98 3.03
N GLU A 49 9.23 14.24 3.23
CA GLU A 49 8.78 15.35 4.08
C GLU A 49 9.22 15.17 5.55
N LEU A 50 9.08 13.95 6.08
CA LEU A 50 9.49 13.63 7.45
C LEU A 50 11.01 13.73 7.64
N SER A 51 11.79 13.37 6.62
CA SER A 51 13.26 13.37 6.70
C SER A 51 13.87 14.77 6.80
N VAL A 52 13.20 15.80 6.27
CA VAL A 52 13.65 17.22 6.32
C VAL A 52 14.02 17.65 7.73
N LYS A 53 13.21 17.26 8.73
CA LYS A 53 13.40 17.66 10.12
C LYS A 53 14.38 16.77 10.88
N CYS A 54 14.79 15.64 10.30
CA CYS A 54 15.58 14.61 10.99
C CYS A 54 17.10 14.86 10.97
N ARG A 55 17.57 15.84 10.17
CA ARG A 55 19.00 16.17 9.98
C ARG A 55 19.83 14.92 9.64
N PHE A 56 19.39 14.15 8.64
CA PHE A 56 20.11 12.95 8.19
C PHE A 56 21.32 13.25 7.29
N GLY A 57 21.38 14.45 6.70
CA GLY A 57 22.49 14.88 5.85
C GLY A 57 22.60 14.00 4.60
N ASN A 58 23.82 13.61 4.25
CA ASN A 58 24.12 12.89 3.01
C ASN A 58 23.49 11.49 2.93
N ARG A 59 23.03 10.94 4.06
CA ARG A 59 22.42 9.60 4.14
C ARG A 59 20.90 9.61 3.99
N THR A 60 20.30 10.75 3.66
CA THR A 60 18.84 10.89 3.57
C THR A 60 18.22 9.91 2.57
N GLU A 61 18.81 9.75 1.38
CA GLU A 61 18.32 8.82 0.36
C GLU A 61 18.42 7.35 0.79
N GLU A 62 19.53 6.96 1.43
CA GLU A 62 19.73 5.62 1.99
C GLU A 62 18.67 5.30 3.04
N LEU A 63 18.45 6.23 3.98
CA LEU A 63 17.48 6.02 5.06
C LEU A 63 16.05 5.98 4.56
N ILE A 64 15.69 6.78 3.55
CA ILE A 64 14.36 6.70 2.92
C ILE A 64 14.18 5.36 2.21
N ARG A 65 15.22 4.86 1.53
CA ARG A 65 15.19 3.54 0.90
C ARG A 65 14.99 2.44 1.94
N ASP A 66 15.79 2.45 3.00
CA ASP A 66 15.72 1.43 4.05
C ASP A 66 14.33 1.47 4.71
N GLN A 67 13.80 2.67 4.94
CA GLN A 67 12.46 2.85 5.48
C GLN A 67 11.37 2.39 4.51
N LEU A 68 11.48 2.67 3.21
CA LEU A 68 10.58 2.14 2.18
C LEU A 68 10.55 0.61 2.23
N ILE A 69 11.70 -0.04 2.38
CA ILE A 69 11.79 -1.51 2.44
C ILE A 69 11.12 -2.04 3.71
N VAL A 70 11.44 -1.46 4.88
CA VAL A 70 10.95 -1.99 6.17
C VAL A 70 9.46 -1.73 6.38
N GLN A 71 8.96 -0.57 5.95
CA GLN A 71 7.62 -0.08 6.27
C GLN A 71 6.61 -0.16 5.12
N CYS A 72 6.99 -0.73 3.98
CA CYS A 72 6.06 -1.03 2.89
C CYS A 72 5.05 -2.11 3.32
N ARG A 73 3.78 -1.94 2.95
CA ARG A 73 2.70 -2.87 3.30
C ARG A 73 2.83 -4.20 2.55
N GLU A 74 3.22 -4.13 1.28
CA GLU A 74 3.25 -5.28 0.38
C GLU A 74 4.54 -6.08 0.57
N LYS A 75 4.45 -7.27 1.19
CA LYS A 75 5.60 -8.14 1.46
C LYS A 75 6.39 -8.53 0.20
N LYS A 76 5.73 -8.66 -0.95
CA LYS A 76 6.38 -8.94 -2.24
C LYS A 76 7.41 -7.87 -2.62
N ILE A 77 7.15 -6.62 -2.25
CA ILE A 77 8.09 -5.51 -2.46
C ILE A 77 9.33 -5.71 -1.59
N GLN A 78 9.14 -6.06 -0.31
CA GLN A 78 10.24 -6.34 0.62
C GLN A 78 11.10 -7.50 0.14
N GLU A 79 10.48 -8.63 -0.22
CA GLU A 79 11.15 -9.82 -0.76
C GLU A 79 12.01 -9.49 -1.99
N ARG A 80 11.44 -8.73 -2.95
CA ARG A 80 12.16 -8.34 -4.16
C ARG A 80 13.33 -7.41 -3.86
N LEU A 81 13.15 -6.46 -2.95
CA LEU A 81 14.19 -5.48 -2.61
C LEU A 81 15.31 -6.11 -1.78
N TRP A 82 15.00 -7.03 -0.86
CA TRP A 82 16.02 -7.79 -0.11
C TRP A 82 16.85 -8.71 -1.00
N ALA A 83 16.26 -9.27 -2.07
CA ALA A 83 17.00 -10.06 -3.05
C ALA A 83 17.92 -9.22 -3.96
N SER A 84 17.74 -7.89 -3.97
CA SER A 84 18.53 -6.98 -4.81
C SER A 84 19.83 -6.59 -4.10
N LYS A 85 20.97 -6.68 -4.81
CA LYS A 85 22.28 -6.24 -4.28
C LYS A 85 22.34 -4.72 -4.18
N ASP A 86 21.97 -4.17 -3.02
CA ASP A 86 22.06 -2.75 -2.65
C ASP A 86 21.46 -1.78 -3.70
N PRO A 87 20.13 -1.75 -3.86
CA PRO A 87 19.51 -0.84 -4.80
C PRO A 87 19.65 0.62 -4.34
N SER A 88 19.81 1.56 -5.28
CA SER A 88 19.62 2.99 -4.97
C SER A 88 18.14 3.27 -4.67
N LEU A 89 17.83 4.38 -4.00
CA LEU A 89 16.43 4.76 -3.72
C LEU A 89 15.59 4.80 -5.00
N MET A 90 16.11 5.41 -6.08
CA MET A 90 15.43 5.46 -7.37
C MET A 90 15.12 4.06 -7.93
N LYS A 91 16.06 3.12 -7.84
CA LYS A 91 15.85 1.73 -8.27
C LYS A 91 14.82 1.04 -7.38
N ALA A 92 14.87 1.26 -6.07
CA ALA A 92 13.92 0.67 -5.12
C ALA A 92 12.48 1.13 -5.39
N ILE A 93 12.29 2.43 -5.64
CA ILE A 93 11.00 3.01 -6.04
C ILE A 93 10.50 2.36 -7.33
N GLY A 94 11.35 2.27 -8.36
CA GLY A 94 10.98 1.66 -9.64
C GLY A 94 10.51 0.21 -9.48
N MET A 95 11.25 -0.60 -8.71
CA MET A 95 10.87 -1.99 -8.44
C MET A 95 9.56 -2.10 -7.65
N ALA A 96 9.38 -1.25 -6.64
CA ALA A 96 8.17 -1.22 -5.83
C ALA A 96 6.93 -0.87 -6.68
N LYS A 97 7.03 0.13 -7.57
CA LYS A 97 5.95 0.54 -8.48
C LYS A 97 5.56 -0.55 -9.47
N VAL A 98 6.53 -1.28 -10.03
CA VAL A 98 6.24 -2.40 -10.93
C VAL A 98 5.43 -3.49 -10.22
N ILE A 99 5.75 -3.76 -8.96
CA ILE A 99 5.02 -4.75 -8.15
C ILE A 99 3.62 -4.23 -7.79
N GLU A 100 3.50 -2.97 -7.36
CA GLU A 100 2.22 -2.32 -7.05
C GLU A 100 1.26 -2.40 -8.25
N GLU A 101 1.73 -2.05 -9.45
CA GLU A 101 0.93 -2.09 -10.68
C GLU A 101 0.58 -3.53 -11.07
N SER A 102 1.53 -4.47 -10.97
CA SER A 102 1.27 -5.89 -11.22
C SER A 102 0.18 -6.44 -10.29
N GLN A 103 0.22 -6.10 -9.00
CA GLN A 103 -0.80 -6.51 -8.04
C GLN A 103 -2.17 -5.87 -8.34
N ARG A 104 -2.18 -4.61 -8.77
CA ARG A 104 -3.41 -3.93 -9.20
C ARG A 104 -4.04 -4.65 -10.39
N CYS A 105 -3.26 -4.90 -11.44
CA CYS A 105 -3.72 -5.61 -12.64
C CYS A 105 -4.24 -7.02 -12.29
N MET A 106 -3.51 -7.79 -11.47
CA MET A 106 -3.95 -9.12 -11.04
C MET A 106 -5.27 -9.10 -10.26
N LYS A 107 -5.51 -8.07 -9.44
CA LYS A 107 -6.79 -7.89 -8.73
C LYS A 107 -7.94 -7.61 -9.71
N GLU A 108 -7.68 -6.88 -10.79
CA GLU A 108 -8.67 -6.61 -11.83
C GLU A 108 -9.00 -7.84 -12.67
N VAL A 109 -7.99 -8.63 -13.05
CA VAL A 109 -8.19 -9.91 -13.78
C VAL A 109 -9.02 -10.88 -12.95
N ASN A 110 -8.64 -11.11 -11.69
CA ASN A 110 -9.39 -12.01 -10.79
C ASN A 110 -10.83 -11.57 -10.55
N ARG A 111 -11.13 -10.26 -10.63
CA ARG A 111 -12.51 -9.75 -10.54
C ARG A 111 -13.32 -10.09 -11.79
N ARG A 112 -12.70 -10.04 -12.97
CA ARG A 112 -13.35 -10.40 -14.24
C ARG A 112 -13.67 -11.89 -14.30
N ASP A 113 -12.73 -12.75 -13.89
CA ASP A 113 -12.92 -14.21 -13.90
C ASP A 113 -14.07 -14.66 -12.99
N LYS A 114 -14.25 -14.00 -11.83
CA LYS A 114 -15.39 -14.26 -10.93
C LYS A 114 -16.73 -13.78 -11.46
N ALA A 115 -16.75 -12.75 -12.31
CA ALA A 115 -17.98 -12.24 -12.91
C ALA A 115 -18.48 -13.15 -14.04
N THR A 116 -17.58 -13.86 -14.72
CA THR A 116 -17.93 -14.80 -15.81
C THR A 116 -18.45 -16.15 -15.34
N ASP A 117 -18.28 -16.52 -14.07
CA ASP A 117 -18.69 -17.82 -13.52
C ASP A 117 -20.14 -17.82 -12.93
N VAL A 118 -20.91 -16.73 -13.08
CA VAL A 118 -22.25 -16.55 -12.47
C VAL A 118 -23.40 -16.65 -13.49
N SER A 119 -23.18 -17.09 -14.73
CA SER A 119 -24.24 -17.18 -15.75
C SER A 119 -24.48 -18.58 -16.32
N VAL A 120 -24.82 -19.55 -15.48
CA VAL A 120 -25.59 -20.74 -15.90
C VAL A 120 -26.91 -20.76 -15.12
N ILE A 121 -27.87 -19.94 -15.56
CA ILE A 121 -29.28 -20.18 -15.27
C ILE A 121 -29.71 -21.24 -16.29
N ASN A 122 -29.85 -22.51 -15.87
CA ASN A 122 -30.49 -23.54 -16.68
C ASN A 122 -32.01 -23.30 -16.65
N PRO A 123 -32.68 -22.96 -17.77
CA PRO A 123 -34.12 -22.97 -17.84
C PRO A 123 -34.56 -24.37 -18.29
N GLY A 124 -35.19 -25.12 -17.38
CA GLY A 124 -36.13 -26.17 -17.77
C GLY A 124 -35.71 -27.61 -17.47
N GLN A 125 -36.05 -28.07 -16.27
CA GLN A 125 -36.60 -29.41 -16.09
C GLN A 125 -37.86 -29.26 -15.23
N GLN A 126 -39.03 -29.55 -15.82
CA GLN A 126 -40.29 -29.69 -15.10
C GLN A 126 -40.28 -31.08 -14.43
N ASP A 127 -40.22 -31.10 -13.11
CA ASP A 127 -40.43 -32.32 -12.34
C ASP A 127 -41.92 -32.71 -12.38
N TYR A 128 -42.22 -33.86 -12.97
CA TYR A 128 -43.51 -34.53 -12.81
C TYR A 128 -43.60 -35.07 -11.37
N VAL A 129 -44.41 -34.42 -10.54
CA VAL A 129 -44.74 -34.93 -9.19
C VAL A 129 -45.92 -35.88 -9.30
N GLY A 130 -45.64 -37.19 -9.26
CA GLY A 130 -46.63 -38.21 -9.00
C GLY A 130 -47.01 -38.19 -7.51
N ASN A 131 -48.24 -37.83 -7.20
CA ASN A 131 -48.84 -38.06 -5.88
C ASN A 131 -49.75 -39.29 -5.95
N GLU A 132 -49.46 -40.29 -5.12
CA GLU A 132 -50.40 -41.35 -4.80
C GLU A 132 -51.56 -40.81 -3.94
N VAL A 133 -52.77 -41.32 -4.16
CA VAL A 133 -53.56 -42.19 -3.25
C VAL A 133 -55.05 -41.96 -3.51
N CYS A 134 -55.78 -43.01 -3.91
CA CYS A 134 -57.14 -43.22 -3.40
C CYS A 134 -57.48 -44.70 -3.35
N ALA A 135 -57.76 -45.16 -2.13
CA ALA A 135 -58.15 -46.52 -1.80
C ALA A 135 -59.57 -46.85 -2.30
N THR A 136 -59.79 -48.09 -2.74
CA THR A 136 -60.52 -49.13 -1.98
C THR A 136 -60.94 -50.29 -2.88
N ARG A 137 -60.79 -51.50 -2.32
CA ARG A 137 -61.12 -52.79 -2.91
C ARG A 137 -62.48 -53.23 -2.36
N ARG A 138 -63.44 -53.55 -3.23
CA ARG A 138 -64.62 -54.42 -2.96
C ARG A 138 -65.07 -54.95 -4.34
N LYS A 139 -64.84 -56.22 -4.72
CA LYS A 139 -65.61 -57.44 -4.37
C LYS A 139 -67.11 -57.16 -4.49
N GLU A 140 -67.96 -57.84 -5.25
CA GLU A 140 -68.11 -59.16 -5.91
C GLU A 140 -69.27 -58.88 -6.93
N LYS A 141 -69.63 -59.64 -7.97
CA LYS A 141 -69.75 -61.08 -8.22
C LYS A 141 -70.09 -61.22 -9.71
#